data_AF-A0A661YTZ9-F1
#
_entry.id   AF-A0A661YTZ9-F1
#
_cell.length_a   1.000
_cell.length_b   1.000
_cell.length_c   1.000
_cell.angle_alpha   90.00
_cell.angle_beta   90.00
_cell.angle_gamma   90.00
#
_symmetry.space_group_name_H-M   'P 1'
#
loop_
_entity.id
_entity.type
_entity.pdbx_description
1 polymer ?
#
loop_
_entity_poly.entity_id
_entity_poly.type
_entity_poly.pdbx_seq_one_letter_code
_entity_poly.pdbx_strand_id
1 'polypeptide(L)'
;MKKVIIAIHGLRNKPPKNLLENWAKASIKEGLKNSGKNIELPLLELVYWADILYDKPLSPNEKDKNSPYFLDEVYTPENKKSVNGNFYVRLQLVKLLKHFIYKIFLKKNYKLRYPFLAKNFIHNNFRDLEVYFTEDCENNLSPDCELKRRINQRLIDLLKKHHNDQIFLIAHSMGTIIAFDVLSFIAKETKINTFVTMGSPLGAPFVISKIAHSSKLVNQGHIKLQTPEAVYRKWYNFAAIKDNITLDKKLADDFKPNSRGVRVVDTLIHNTYQMNGVFNPHKSFGYLRSPELIDALIDFIES
;
A
#
# COMPACT_ATOMS: atom_id res chain seq x y z
N MET A 1 21.42 -15.02 -8.59
CA MET A 1 20.47 -13.89 -8.65
C MET A 1 20.61 -13.10 -7.36
N LYS A 2 20.62 -11.76 -7.39
CA LYS A 2 20.63 -11.00 -6.13
C LYS A 2 19.23 -10.99 -5.53
N LYS A 3 19.13 -10.72 -4.23
CA LYS A 3 17.86 -10.49 -3.54
C LYS A 3 17.66 -8.99 -3.40
N VAL A 4 16.49 -8.50 -3.79
CA VAL A 4 16.15 -7.07 -3.73
C VAL A 4 14.77 -6.89 -3.12
N ILE A 5 14.63 -5.85 -2.31
CA ILE A 5 13.36 -5.39 -1.76
C ILE A 5 12.90 -4.19 -2.60
N ILE A 6 11.69 -4.28 -3.14
CA ILE A 6 11.03 -3.13 -3.78
C ILE A 6 9.87 -2.74 -2.88
N ALA A 7 9.84 -1.51 -2.39
CA ALA A 7 8.75 -1.01 -1.55
C ALA A 7 7.91 0.02 -2.31
N ILE A 8 6.59 -0.02 -2.19
CA ILE A 8 5.68 1.01 -2.73
C ILE A 8 4.81 1.62 -1.63
N HIS A 9 4.83 2.95 -1.55
CA HIS A 9 4.10 3.70 -0.53
C HIS A 9 2.61 3.89 -0.89
N GLY A 10 1.81 4.20 0.14
CA GLY A 10 0.39 4.53 -0.01
C GLY A 10 0.12 6.00 -0.35
N LEU A 11 -1.17 6.36 -0.31
CA LEU A 11 -1.72 7.68 -0.68
C LEU A 11 -1.14 8.87 0.09
N ARG A 12 -1.39 10.07 -0.43
CA ARG A 12 -0.93 11.40 -0.02
C ARG A 12 0.50 11.71 -0.40
N ASN A 13 0.82 13.00 -0.27
CA ASN A 13 2.18 13.50 -0.33
C ASN A 13 3.10 12.73 0.64
N LYS A 14 4.39 12.76 0.35
CA LYS A 14 5.43 12.06 1.09
C LYS A 14 6.61 13.00 1.36
N PRO A 15 7.41 12.72 2.41
CA PRO A 15 8.72 13.36 2.55
C PRO A 15 9.62 12.98 1.37
N PRO A 16 10.78 13.65 1.18
CA PRO A 16 11.66 13.38 0.05
C PRO A 16 12.00 11.89 -0.05
N LYS A 17 12.08 11.36 -1.28
CA LYS A 17 12.28 9.93 -1.57
C LYS A 17 13.35 9.28 -0.68
N ASN A 18 14.53 9.88 -0.61
CA ASN A 18 15.65 9.33 0.16
C ASN A 18 15.36 9.26 1.66
N LEU A 19 14.64 10.25 2.21
CA LEU A 19 14.25 10.26 3.61
C LEU A 19 13.24 9.14 3.90
N LEU A 20 12.22 9.00 3.06
CA LEU A 20 11.23 7.94 3.21
C LEU A 20 11.83 6.53 3.08
N GLU A 21 12.74 6.35 2.13
CA GLU A 21 13.44 5.08 1.93
C GLU A 21 14.35 4.75 3.12
N ASN A 22 15.09 5.74 3.66
CA ASN A 22 15.90 5.55 4.85
C ASN A 22 15.05 5.20 6.08
N TRP A 23 13.87 5.79 6.22
CA TRP A 23 12.94 5.43 7.29
C TRP A 23 12.37 4.02 7.13
N ALA A 24 12.05 3.59 5.91
CA ALA A 24 11.66 2.20 5.65
C ALA A 24 12.80 1.23 6.01
N LYS A 25 14.04 1.53 5.59
CA LYS A 25 15.24 0.75 5.94
C LYS A 25 15.46 0.70 7.45
N ALA A 26 15.35 1.83 8.15
CA ALA A 26 15.51 1.90 9.60
C ALA A 26 14.46 1.04 10.33
N SER A 27 13.21 1.11 9.88
CA SER A 27 12.11 0.31 10.41
C SER A 27 12.34 -1.20 10.25
N ILE A 28 12.78 -1.65 9.08
CA ILE A 28 13.08 -3.08 8.86
C ILE A 28 14.29 -3.51 9.68
N LYS A 29 15.34 -2.69 9.74
CA LYS A 29 16.53 -2.97 10.58
C LYS A 29 16.19 -3.07 12.06
N GLU A 30 15.28 -2.23 12.55
CA GLU A 30 14.72 -2.33 13.90
C GLU A 30 14.04 -3.69 14.12
N GLY A 31 13.17 -4.10 13.18
CA GLY A 31 12.52 -5.41 13.23
C GLY A 31 13.50 -6.59 13.20
N LEU A 32 14.49 -6.57 12.30
CA LEU A 32 15.57 -7.56 12.22
C LEU A 32 16.35 -7.64 13.53
N LYS A 33 16.74 -6.50 14.11
CA LYS A 33 17.41 -6.46 15.41
C LYS A 33 16.55 -7.05 16.52
N ASN A 34 15.24 -6.77 16.53
CA ASN A 34 14.31 -7.31 17.52
C ASN A 34 14.07 -8.82 17.36
N SER A 35 14.23 -9.38 16.16
CA SER A 35 14.18 -10.83 15.93
C SER A 35 15.35 -11.60 16.54
N GLY A 36 16.43 -10.91 16.93
CA GLY A 36 17.67 -11.52 17.40
C GLY A 36 18.52 -12.16 16.31
N LYS A 37 18.08 -12.15 15.04
CA LYS A 37 18.85 -12.67 13.91
C LYS A 37 19.81 -11.61 13.36
N ASN A 38 21.03 -12.03 13.04
CA ASN A 38 22.04 -11.18 12.42
C ASN A 38 21.98 -11.32 10.88
N ILE A 39 21.04 -10.61 10.25
CA ILE A 39 20.82 -10.67 8.81
C ILE A 39 21.09 -9.29 8.19
N GLU A 40 21.93 -9.27 7.16
CA GLU A 40 22.17 -8.07 6.37
C GLU A 40 20.93 -7.75 5.52
N LEU A 41 20.46 -6.51 5.61
CA LEU A 41 19.32 -6.04 4.81
C LEU A 41 19.74 -5.96 3.33
N PRO A 42 19.06 -6.68 2.41
CA PRO A 42 19.33 -6.54 0.98
C PRO A 42 19.06 -5.11 0.49
N LEU A 43 19.46 -4.83 -0.76
CA LEU A 43 19.12 -3.59 -1.41
C LEU A 43 17.60 -3.34 -1.32
N LEU A 44 17.22 -2.18 -0.79
CA LEU A 44 15.85 -1.71 -0.74
C LEU A 44 15.72 -0.46 -1.59
N GLU A 45 14.81 -0.50 -2.56
CA GLU A 45 14.45 0.63 -3.41
C GLU A 45 12.97 0.99 -3.27
N LEU A 46 12.71 2.28 -3.15
CA LEU A 46 11.36 2.82 -3.02
C LEU A 46 10.79 3.24 -4.38
N VAL A 47 9.64 2.65 -4.73
CA VAL A 47 8.71 3.17 -5.74
C VAL A 47 8.09 4.44 -5.18
N TYR A 48 8.67 5.58 -5.57
CA TYR A 48 8.20 6.90 -5.18
C TYR A 48 7.36 7.50 -6.30
N TRP A 49 6.06 7.64 -6.06
CA TRP A 49 5.10 8.15 -7.04
C TRP A 49 4.42 9.46 -6.59
N ALA A 50 4.64 9.90 -5.34
CA ALA A 50 4.04 11.13 -4.82
C ALA A 50 4.44 12.38 -5.63
N ASP A 51 5.64 12.42 -6.20
CA ASP A 51 6.10 13.52 -7.08
C ASP A 51 5.31 13.66 -8.39
N ILE A 52 4.44 12.71 -8.72
CA ILE A 52 3.59 12.80 -9.91
C ILE A 52 2.36 13.67 -9.64
N LEU A 53 1.84 13.65 -8.41
CA LEU A 53 0.61 14.36 -8.03
C LEU A 53 0.85 15.60 -7.16
N TYR A 54 2.04 15.72 -6.57
CA TYR A 54 2.37 16.77 -5.63
C TYR A 54 3.59 17.56 -6.10
N ASP A 55 3.45 18.88 -6.21
CA ASP A 55 4.50 19.76 -6.73
C ASP A 55 5.78 19.74 -5.90
N LYS A 56 5.65 19.56 -4.58
CA LYS A 56 6.77 19.50 -3.63
C LYS A 56 6.51 18.43 -2.57
N PRO A 57 7.55 17.70 -2.13
CA PRO A 57 7.41 16.76 -1.02
C PRO A 57 7.11 17.50 0.29
N LEU A 58 6.62 16.76 1.28
CA LEU A 58 6.57 17.23 2.66
C LEU A 58 7.99 17.58 3.13
N SER A 59 8.13 18.62 3.93
CA SER A 59 9.45 19.14 4.33
C SER A 59 9.69 18.98 5.82
N PRO A 60 10.83 18.40 6.24
CA PRO A 60 11.27 18.43 7.64
C PRO A 60 11.53 19.86 8.16
N ASN A 61 11.76 20.81 7.25
CA ASN A 61 12.03 22.21 7.60
C ASN A 61 10.74 23.05 7.71
N GLU A 62 9.60 22.52 7.27
CA GLU A 62 8.31 23.19 7.41
C GLU A 62 7.83 23.09 8.86
N LYS A 63 7.64 24.24 9.51
CA LYS A 63 7.25 24.34 10.92
C LYS A 63 5.77 24.69 11.09
N ASP A 64 5.15 25.28 10.07
CA ASP A 64 3.73 25.61 10.14
C ASP A 64 2.89 24.33 10.00
N LYS A 65 2.20 23.94 11.08
CA LYS A 65 1.33 22.76 11.11
C LYS A 65 0.13 22.84 10.15
N ASN A 66 -0.20 24.03 9.67
CA ASN A 66 -1.27 24.27 8.71
C ASN A 66 -0.78 24.25 7.26
N SER A 67 0.54 24.25 7.03
CA SER A 67 1.12 24.16 5.69
C SER A 67 0.78 22.80 5.06
N PRO A 68 0.39 22.76 3.76
CA PRO A 68 0.20 21.49 3.05
C PRO A 68 1.49 20.68 2.88
N TYR A 69 2.65 21.28 3.19
CA TYR A 69 3.97 20.66 3.15
C TYR A 69 4.48 20.25 4.53
N PHE A 70 3.67 20.40 5.59
CA PHE A 70 4.06 20.02 6.93
C PHE A 70 4.24 18.50 7.05
N LEU A 71 5.42 18.09 7.50
CA LEU A 71 5.74 16.68 7.72
C LEU A 71 5.24 16.22 9.08
N ASP A 72 3.97 15.83 9.12
CA ASP A 72 3.33 15.34 10.34
C ASP A 72 3.63 13.88 10.65
N GLU A 73 4.04 13.08 9.67
CA GLU A 73 4.28 11.64 9.82
C GLU A 73 5.76 11.24 9.66
N VAL A 74 6.51 11.24 10.76
CA VAL A 74 7.92 10.81 10.82
C VAL A 74 8.08 9.37 11.28
N TYR A 75 9.21 8.73 10.97
CA TYR A 75 9.60 7.46 11.59
C TYR A 75 10.04 7.67 13.05
N THR A 76 9.54 6.83 13.95
CA THR A 76 9.91 6.82 15.37
C THR A 76 10.19 5.37 15.81
N PRO A 77 11.41 5.07 16.30
CA PRO A 77 11.72 3.77 16.89
C PRO A 77 10.80 3.46 18.06
N GLU A 78 10.56 2.17 18.33
CA GLU A 78 9.74 1.74 19.45
C GLU A 78 10.42 2.11 20.78
N ASN A 79 9.70 2.84 21.63
CA ASN A 79 10.16 3.13 22.98
C ASN A 79 9.66 2.03 23.93
N LYS A 80 10.58 1.22 24.48
CA LYS A 80 10.26 0.10 25.38
C LYS A 80 9.72 0.56 26.75
N LYS A 81 9.78 1.85 27.09
CA LYS A 81 9.25 2.41 28.34
C LYS A 81 7.89 3.08 28.09
N SER A 82 6.85 2.55 28.75
CA SER A 82 5.46 3.03 28.82
C SER A 82 4.54 2.74 27.62
N VAL A 83 3.63 1.78 27.80
CA VAL A 83 2.33 1.74 27.12
C VAL A 83 1.25 1.95 28.18
N ASN A 84 0.99 3.21 28.53
CA ASN A 84 -0.27 3.64 29.14
C ASN A 84 -0.54 5.05 28.62
N GLY A 85 -0.99 5.14 27.38
CA GLY A 85 -1.37 6.38 26.73
C GLY A 85 -2.81 6.30 26.25
N ASN A 86 -3.61 7.31 26.57
CA ASN A 86 -4.97 7.43 26.08
C ASN A 86 -5.01 7.40 24.55
N PHE A 87 -5.91 6.56 24.02
CA PHE A 87 -6.10 6.26 22.60
C PHE A 87 -6.72 7.44 21.82
N TYR A 88 -5.97 8.53 21.65
CA TYR A 88 -6.36 9.58 20.72
C TYR A 88 -5.65 9.33 19.38
N VAL A 89 -6.26 8.49 18.55
CA VAL A 89 -6.02 8.53 17.10
C VAL A 89 -6.16 9.99 16.66
N ARG A 90 -5.28 10.56 15.83
CA ARG A 90 -5.56 11.87 15.23
C ARG A 90 -6.75 11.66 14.27
N LEU A 91 -7.95 11.87 14.83
CA LEU A 91 -9.23 11.25 14.46
C LEU A 91 -9.81 11.73 13.14
N GLN A 92 -9.37 12.84 12.57
CA GLN A 92 -10.09 13.45 11.46
C GLN A 92 -9.99 12.64 10.16
N LEU A 93 -8.78 12.26 9.72
CA LEU A 93 -8.57 11.61 8.42
C LEU A 93 -9.05 10.14 8.39
N VAL A 94 -8.87 9.41 9.50
CA VAL A 94 -9.35 8.03 9.66
C VAL A 94 -10.88 7.97 9.65
N LYS A 95 -11.53 8.94 10.30
CA LYS A 95 -12.99 9.09 10.24
C LYS A 95 -13.46 9.43 8.83
N LEU A 96 -12.74 10.28 8.09
CA LEU A 96 -13.12 10.69 6.74
C LEU A 96 -13.02 9.54 5.73
N LEU A 97 -11.93 8.76 5.73
CA LEU A 97 -11.78 7.52 4.94
C LEU A 97 -12.90 6.53 5.24
N LYS A 98 -13.12 6.23 6.53
CA LYS A 98 -14.17 5.31 6.95
C LYS A 98 -15.57 5.82 6.58
N HIS A 99 -15.84 7.11 6.79
CA HIS A 99 -17.13 7.75 6.47
C HIS A 99 -17.39 7.78 4.96
N PHE A 100 -16.37 8.04 4.16
CA PHE A 100 -16.45 8.05 2.71
C PHE A 100 -16.76 6.65 2.17
N ILE A 101 -16.04 5.64 2.65
CA ILE A 101 -16.25 4.25 2.24
C ILE A 101 -17.63 3.74 2.70
N TYR A 102 -18.07 4.08 3.91
CA TYR A 102 -19.41 3.71 4.40
C TYR A 102 -20.56 4.44 3.69
N LYS A 103 -20.45 5.75 3.43
CA LYS A 103 -21.57 6.52 2.83
C LYS A 103 -21.72 6.33 1.33
N ILE A 104 -20.64 6.17 0.59
CA ILE A 104 -20.69 6.15 -0.88
C ILE A 104 -20.78 4.72 -1.42
N PHE A 105 -20.15 3.74 -0.76
CA PHE A 105 -19.90 2.44 -1.38
C PHE A 105 -20.68 1.26 -0.79
N LEU A 106 -21.34 1.41 0.37
CA LEU A 106 -22.05 0.29 1.04
C LEU A 106 -23.57 0.19 0.75
N LYS A 107 -24.17 1.12 -0.01
CA LYS A 107 -25.57 0.96 -0.46
C LYS A 107 -25.64 0.23 -1.79
N LYS A 108 -25.58 -1.11 -1.72
CA LYS A 108 -26.11 -2.22 -2.57
C LYS A 108 -26.37 -2.08 -4.08
N ASN A 109 -26.29 -0.91 -4.69
CA ASN A 109 -26.35 -0.69 -6.11
C ASN A 109 -25.00 -0.12 -6.50
N TYR A 110 -24.16 -0.97 -7.09
CA TYR A 110 -22.79 -0.74 -7.58
C TYR A 110 -22.66 0.36 -8.66
N LYS A 111 -23.52 1.37 -8.63
CA LYS A 111 -23.44 2.61 -9.41
C LYS A 111 -23.05 3.73 -8.46
N LEU A 112 -21.93 4.41 -8.74
CA LEU A 112 -21.66 5.71 -8.13
C LEU A 112 -22.89 6.61 -8.38
N ARG A 113 -23.62 6.93 -7.32
CA ARG A 113 -24.64 7.98 -7.35
C ARG A 113 -24.23 9.02 -6.34
N TYR A 114 -23.54 10.08 -6.78
CA TYR A 114 -23.81 11.41 -6.23
C TYR A 114 -23.48 12.52 -7.25
N PRO A 115 -24.45 13.41 -7.55
CA PRO A 115 -24.22 14.65 -8.26
C PRO A 115 -23.62 15.70 -7.31
N PHE A 116 -22.59 16.40 -7.80
CA PHE A 116 -22.15 17.75 -7.43
C PHE A 116 -21.66 18.05 -5.98
N LEU A 117 -22.22 17.47 -4.91
CA LEU A 117 -21.99 17.96 -3.53
C LEU A 117 -20.75 17.44 -2.78
N ALA A 118 -19.97 16.52 -3.38
CA ALA A 118 -18.76 15.99 -2.76
C ALA A 118 -17.46 16.37 -3.51
N LYS A 119 -17.55 17.13 -4.61
CA LYS A 119 -16.44 17.33 -5.54
C LYS A 119 -15.22 18.01 -4.89
N ASN A 120 -15.42 19.09 -4.14
CA ASN A 120 -14.31 19.83 -3.51
C ASN A 120 -13.65 19.07 -2.34
N PHE A 121 -14.43 18.36 -1.53
CA PHE A 121 -13.89 17.58 -0.41
C PHE A 121 -13.16 16.31 -0.88
N ILE A 122 -13.67 15.66 -1.93
CA ILE A 122 -13.07 14.49 -2.57
C ILE A 122 -11.76 14.87 -3.27
N HIS A 123 -11.78 15.91 -4.11
CA HIS A 123 -10.57 16.35 -4.79
C HIS A 123 -9.47 16.75 -3.80
N ASN A 124 -9.79 17.37 -2.67
CA ASN A 124 -8.75 17.81 -1.73
C ASN A 124 -8.17 16.68 -0.86
N ASN A 125 -8.89 15.57 -0.63
CA ASN A 125 -8.44 14.50 0.29
C ASN A 125 -8.15 13.15 -0.39
N PHE A 126 -8.64 12.93 -1.61
CA PHE A 126 -8.62 11.63 -2.30
C PHE A 126 -8.24 11.72 -3.77
N ARG A 127 -7.62 12.83 -4.20
CA ARG A 127 -7.17 13.03 -5.59
C ARG A 127 -6.39 11.82 -6.11
N ASP A 128 -5.52 11.26 -5.29
CA ASP A 128 -4.71 10.09 -5.62
C ASP A 128 -5.58 8.91 -6.10
N LEU A 129 -6.60 8.55 -5.32
CA LEU A 129 -7.51 7.45 -5.65
C LEU A 129 -8.39 7.77 -6.86
N GLU A 130 -8.83 9.02 -6.98
CA GLU A 130 -9.62 9.47 -8.13
C GLU A 130 -8.82 9.34 -9.43
N VAL A 131 -7.60 9.91 -9.46
CA VAL A 131 -6.70 9.80 -10.60
C VAL A 131 -6.43 8.33 -10.93
N TYR A 132 -6.11 7.51 -9.92
CA TYR A 132 -5.75 6.12 -10.15
C TYR A 132 -6.91 5.26 -10.64
N PHE A 133 -8.14 5.52 -10.17
CA PHE A 133 -9.34 4.83 -10.64
C PHE A 133 -10.00 5.46 -11.87
N THR A 134 -9.30 6.36 -12.57
CA THR A 134 -9.71 6.82 -13.90
C THR A 134 -9.86 5.61 -14.83
N GLU A 135 -11.01 5.53 -15.49
CA GLU A 135 -11.43 4.45 -16.38
C GLU A 135 -11.06 4.76 -17.84
N ASP A 136 -11.12 3.74 -18.70
CA ASP A 136 -10.94 3.85 -20.16
C ASP A 136 -9.61 4.45 -20.66
N CYS A 137 -8.54 4.33 -19.86
CA CYS A 137 -7.21 4.83 -20.20
C CYS A 137 -6.48 4.06 -21.31
N GLU A 138 -7.09 3.02 -21.89
CA GLU A 138 -6.55 2.34 -23.09
C GLU A 138 -6.66 3.26 -24.32
N ASN A 139 -7.80 3.94 -24.48
CA ASN A 139 -8.11 4.79 -25.64
C ASN A 139 -8.19 6.29 -25.28
N ASN A 140 -8.13 6.63 -23.99
CA ASN A 140 -8.28 7.99 -23.49
C ASN A 140 -6.92 8.61 -23.11
N LEU A 141 -6.65 9.82 -23.59
CA LEU A 141 -5.45 10.62 -23.29
C LEU A 141 -5.72 11.74 -22.28
N SER A 142 -6.74 11.59 -21.44
CA SER A 142 -7.03 12.56 -20.39
C SER A 142 -5.81 12.77 -19.48
N PRO A 143 -5.64 13.96 -18.88
CA PRO A 143 -4.56 14.23 -17.94
C PRO A 143 -4.47 13.18 -16.82
N ASP A 144 -5.61 12.73 -16.29
CA ASP A 144 -5.66 11.75 -15.20
C ASP A 144 -5.21 10.34 -15.67
N CYS A 145 -5.53 9.96 -16.91
CA CYS A 145 -4.99 8.73 -17.49
C CYS A 145 -3.47 8.79 -17.66
N GLU A 146 -2.92 9.93 -18.05
CA GLU A 146 -1.47 10.11 -18.15
C GLU A 146 -0.80 10.04 -16.78
N LEU A 147 -1.38 10.68 -15.76
CA LEU A 147 -0.89 10.57 -14.38
C LEU A 147 -0.93 9.13 -13.88
N LYS A 148 -2.02 8.38 -14.13
CA LYS A 148 -2.11 6.95 -13.80
C LYS A 148 -1.02 6.12 -14.48
N ARG A 149 -0.77 6.35 -15.77
CA ARG A 149 0.31 5.66 -16.51
C ARG A 149 1.67 5.96 -15.89
N ARG A 150 1.96 7.22 -15.58
CA ARG A 150 3.21 7.63 -14.91
C ARG A 150 3.36 6.98 -13.54
N ILE A 151 2.28 6.86 -12.75
CA ILE A 151 2.29 6.17 -11.45
C ILE A 151 2.66 4.69 -11.65
N ASN A 152 2.01 4.00 -12.59
CA ASN A 152 2.33 2.61 -12.92
C ASN A 152 3.77 2.46 -13.40
N GLN A 153 4.25 3.40 -14.21
CA GLN A 153 5.60 3.38 -14.78
C GLN A 153 6.68 3.38 -13.70
N ARG A 154 6.47 4.07 -12.56
CA ARG A 154 7.42 4.05 -11.42
C ARG A 154 7.71 2.64 -10.90
N LEU A 155 6.69 1.79 -10.81
CA LEU A 155 6.88 0.40 -10.40
C LEU A 155 7.50 -0.41 -11.55
N ILE A 156 6.97 -0.26 -12.77
CA ILE A 156 7.44 -1.00 -13.95
C ILE A 156 8.94 -0.79 -14.19
N ASP A 157 9.44 0.43 -14.03
CA ASP A 157 10.86 0.74 -14.22
C ASP A 157 11.76 -0.01 -13.23
N LEU A 158 11.37 -0.08 -11.95
CA LEU A 158 12.13 -0.86 -10.94
C LEU A 158 12.01 -2.37 -11.18
N LEU A 159 10.84 -2.86 -11.61
CA LEU A 159 10.67 -4.27 -11.98
C LEU A 159 11.57 -4.65 -13.16
N LYS A 160 11.66 -3.79 -14.19
CA LYS A 160 12.57 -3.98 -15.33
C LYS A 160 14.03 -3.92 -14.92
N LYS A 161 14.40 -2.95 -14.07
CA LYS A 161 15.76 -2.82 -13.52
C LYS A 161 16.22 -4.11 -12.84
N HIS A 162 15.32 -4.79 -12.12
CA HIS A 162 15.61 -5.98 -11.33
C HIS A 162 15.09 -7.29 -11.95
N HIS A 163 14.86 -7.35 -13.26
CA HIS A 163 14.28 -8.52 -13.92
C HIS A 163 15.09 -9.83 -13.74
N ASN A 164 16.40 -9.74 -13.47
CA ASN A 164 17.30 -10.88 -13.22
C ASN A 164 17.52 -11.17 -11.72
N ASP A 165 16.86 -10.42 -10.83
CA ASP A 165 16.97 -10.58 -9.38
C ASP A 165 15.74 -11.27 -8.80
N GLN A 166 15.86 -11.79 -7.58
CA GLN A 166 14.70 -12.24 -6.81
C GLN A 166 14.10 -11.02 -6.09
N ILE A 167 12.83 -10.75 -6.36
CA ILE A 167 12.15 -9.54 -5.86
C ILE A 167 11.23 -9.89 -4.69
N PHE A 168 11.43 -9.21 -3.56
CA PHE A 168 10.50 -9.12 -2.44
C PHE A 168 9.76 -7.78 -2.52
N LEU A 169 8.54 -7.80 -3.06
CA LEU A 169 7.75 -6.61 -3.33
C LEU A 169 6.82 -6.32 -2.15
N ILE A 170 7.03 -5.19 -1.47
CA ILE A 170 6.23 -4.73 -0.33
C ILE A 170 5.35 -3.57 -0.74
N ALA A 171 4.05 -3.70 -0.59
CA ALA A 171 3.08 -2.66 -0.91
C ALA A 171 2.24 -2.26 0.30
N HIS A 172 2.07 -0.95 0.50
CA HIS A 172 1.29 -0.41 1.61
C HIS A 172 0.08 0.41 1.14
N SER A 173 -1.09 0.19 1.75
CA SER A 173 -2.30 0.97 1.52
C SER A 173 -2.61 1.08 0.01
N MET A 174 -2.80 2.28 -0.55
CA MET A 174 -3.02 2.48 -2.00
C MET A 174 -1.92 1.86 -2.89
N GLY A 175 -0.68 1.73 -2.40
CA GLY A 175 0.39 1.06 -3.12
C GLY A 175 0.08 -0.40 -3.45
N THR A 176 -0.80 -1.06 -2.67
CA THR A 176 -1.26 -2.43 -2.95
C THR A 176 -2.15 -2.51 -4.19
N ILE A 177 -2.97 -1.49 -4.43
CA ILE A 177 -3.80 -1.37 -5.64
C ILE A 177 -2.87 -1.20 -6.85
N ILE A 178 -1.89 -0.29 -6.73
CA ILE A 178 -0.93 -0.02 -7.80
C ILE A 178 -0.13 -1.27 -8.16
N ALA A 179 0.41 -1.95 -7.14
CA ALA A 179 1.14 -3.19 -7.34
C ALA A 179 0.26 -4.27 -7.97
N PHE A 180 -0.97 -4.46 -7.48
CA PHE A 180 -1.89 -5.46 -8.03
C PHE A 180 -2.20 -5.21 -9.50
N ASP A 181 -2.55 -3.98 -9.89
CA ASP A 181 -2.85 -3.62 -11.28
C ASP A 181 -1.66 -3.86 -12.20
N VAL A 182 -0.46 -3.42 -11.79
CA VAL A 182 0.76 -3.63 -12.57
C VAL A 182 1.05 -5.13 -12.73
N LEU A 183 1.00 -5.91 -11.67
CA LEU A 183 1.30 -7.35 -11.73
C LEU A 183 0.23 -8.16 -12.47
N SER A 184 -1.03 -7.73 -12.44
CA SER A 184 -2.15 -8.47 -13.03
C SER A 184 -2.40 -8.12 -14.48
N PHE A 185 -2.17 -6.87 -14.88
CA PHE A 185 -2.65 -6.35 -16.16
C PHE A 185 -1.54 -5.79 -17.06
N ILE A 186 -0.45 -5.28 -16.49
CA ILE A 186 0.54 -4.49 -17.26
C ILE A 186 1.86 -5.25 -17.44
N ALA A 187 2.50 -5.63 -16.34
CA ALA A 187 3.82 -6.26 -16.31
C ALA A 187 3.73 -7.76 -15.92
N LYS A 188 2.77 -8.48 -16.51
CA LYS A 188 2.40 -9.87 -16.18
C LYS A 188 3.56 -10.87 -16.23
N GLU A 189 4.55 -10.60 -17.07
CA GLU A 189 5.73 -11.45 -17.27
C GLU A 189 6.80 -11.27 -16.18
N THR A 190 6.64 -10.29 -15.29
CA THR A 190 7.58 -10.04 -14.20
C THR A 190 7.57 -11.22 -13.22
N LYS A 191 8.74 -11.57 -12.67
CA LYS A 191 8.86 -12.64 -11.68
C LYS A 191 9.05 -12.08 -10.28
N ILE A 192 7.95 -11.87 -9.56
CA ILE A 192 7.98 -11.51 -8.14
C ILE A 192 8.13 -12.80 -7.33
N ASN A 193 9.22 -12.93 -6.58
CA ASN A 193 9.40 -14.08 -5.70
C ASN A 193 8.32 -14.05 -4.61
N THR A 194 8.30 -12.97 -3.82
CA THR A 194 7.34 -12.80 -2.73
C THR A 194 6.66 -11.45 -2.84
N PHE A 195 5.33 -11.44 -2.84
CA PHE A 195 4.50 -10.23 -2.80
C PHE A 195 3.92 -10.05 -1.40
N VAL A 196 4.07 -8.86 -0.84
CA VAL A 196 3.59 -8.50 0.50
C VAL A 196 2.64 -7.31 0.38
N THR A 197 1.44 -7.44 0.91
CA THR A 197 0.47 -6.35 1.06
C THR A 197 0.29 -5.99 2.53
N MET A 198 0.24 -4.69 2.85
CA MET A 198 0.11 -4.18 4.22
C MET A 198 -0.95 -3.09 4.29
N GLY A 199 -1.87 -3.18 5.26
CA GLY A 199 -2.96 -2.20 5.39
C GLY A 199 -3.76 -2.05 4.09
N SER A 200 -3.98 -3.17 3.41
CA SER A 200 -4.44 -3.23 2.03
C SER A 200 -5.94 -2.95 1.89
N PRO A 201 -6.37 -2.01 1.04
CA PRO A 201 -7.78 -1.86 0.68
C PRO A 201 -8.25 -2.83 -0.42
N LEU A 202 -7.43 -3.79 -0.87
CA LEU A 202 -7.77 -4.67 -2.03
C LEU A 202 -9.09 -5.44 -1.87
N GLY A 203 -9.42 -5.88 -0.64
CA GLY A 203 -10.67 -6.59 -0.35
C GLY A 203 -11.88 -5.68 -0.17
N ALA A 204 -11.68 -4.35 -0.18
CA ALA A 204 -12.81 -3.44 -0.07
C ALA A 204 -13.71 -3.58 -1.32
N PRO A 205 -15.05 -3.75 -1.17
CA PRO A 205 -15.94 -4.04 -2.30
C PRO A 205 -15.84 -3.05 -3.47
N PHE A 206 -15.57 -1.78 -3.18
CA PHE A 206 -15.40 -0.76 -4.23
C PHE A 206 -14.10 -0.93 -5.02
N VAL A 207 -13.01 -1.36 -4.36
CA VAL A 207 -11.72 -1.63 -5.00
C VAL A 207 -11.86 -2.86 -5.88
N ILE A 208 -12.43 -3.95 -5.36
CA ILE A 208 -12.74 -5.15 -6.15
C ILE A 208 -13.57 -4.78 -7.38
N SER A 209 -14.65 -4.00 -7.21
CA SER A 209 -15.50 -3.59 -8.32
C SER A 209 -14.75 -2.78 -9.39
N LYS A 210 -13.86 -1.86 -8.98
CA LYS A 210 -13.06 -1.05 -9.92
C LYS A 210 -12.02 -1.89 -10.66
N ILE A 211 -11.38 -2.84 -9.97
CA ILE A 211 -10.44 -3.79 -10.58
C ILE A 211 -11.17 -4.73 -11.55
N ALA A 212 -12.35 -5.23 -11.17
CA ALA A 212 -13.18 -6.09 -12.01
C ALA A 212 -13.62 -5.42 -13.31
N HIS A 213 -14.01 -4.15 -13.23
CA HIS A 213 -14.35 -3.34 -14.39
C HIS A 213 -13.14 -3.15 -15.31
N SER A 214 -11.99 -2.79 -14.74
CA SER A 214 -10.74 -2.59 -15.47
C SER A 214 -10.24 -3.88 -16.15
N SER A 215 -10.55 -5.04 -15.57
CA SER A 215 -10.21 -6.36 -16.12
C SER A 215 -11.27 -6.93 -17.08
N LYS A 216 -12.34 -6.18 -17.38
CA LYS A 216 -13.48 -6.62 -18.21
C LYS A 216 -14.17 -7.88 -17.68
N LEU A 217 -14.05 -8.18 -16.38
CA LEU A 217 -14.62 -9.37 -15.71
C LEU A 217 -16.09 -9.21 -15.28
N VAL A 218 -16.78 -8.16 -15.75
CA VAL A 218 -18.08 -7.68 -15.23
C VAL A 218 -19.24 -8.69 -15.40
N ASN A 219 -19.06 -9.79 -16.13
CA ASN A 219 -20.14 -10.72 -16.47
C ASN A 219 -20.34 -11.92 -15.51
N GLN A 220 -19.71 -11.96 -14.32
CA GLN A 220 -19.77 -13.17 -13.47
C GLN A 220 -19.95 -12.87 -11.97
N GLY A 221 -21.21 -12.89 -11.49
CA GLY A 221 -21.58 -13.15 -10.08
C GLY A 221 -20.70 -12.54 -8.99
N HIS A 222 -20.44 -13.30 -7.91
CA HIS A 222 -19.45 -12.91 -6.90
C HIS A 222 -18.05 -12.85 -7.56
N ILE A 223 -17.55 -11.63 -7.79
CA ILE A 223 -16.27 -11.41 -8.46
C ILE A 223 -15.15 -11.89 -7.52
N LYS A 224 -14.57 -13.05 -7.81
CA LYS A 224 -13.29 -13.46 -7.24
C LYS A 224 -12.18 -13.10 -8.22
N LEU A 225 -11.26 -12.25 -7.78
CA LEU A 225 -10.09 -11.86 -8.56
C LEU A 225 -9.05 -12.99 -8.54
N GLN A 226 -8.15 -12.99 -9.50
CA GLN A 226 -7.09 -13.99 -9.62
C GLN A 226 -5.83 -13.45 -8.94
N THR A 227 -5.09 -14.27 -8.17
CA THR A 227 -3.73 -13.93 -7.78
C THR A 227 -2.90 -13.64 -9.04
N PRO A 228 -2.10 -12.56 -9.10
CA PRO A 228 -1.36 -12.22 -10.31
C PRO A 228 -0.41 -13.36 -10.72
N GLU A 229 -0.36 -13.67 -12.01
CA GLU A 229 0.56 -14.68 -12.57
C GLU A 229 2.03 -14.29 -12.39
N ALA A 230 2.29 -12.98 -12.24
CA ALA A 230 3.60 -12.44 -11.93
C ALA A 230 4.12 -12.83 -10.52
N VAL A 231 3.27 -13.33 -9.62
CA VAL A 231 3.67 -13.77 -8.27
C VAL A 231 4.03 -15.26 -8.28
N TYR A 232 5.31 -15.56 -8.11
CA TYR A 232 5.85 -16.91 -8.37
C TYR A 232 5.91 -17.82 -7.15
N ARG A 233 6.16 -17.30 -5.94
CA ARG A 233 6.30 -18.16 -4.74
C ARG A 233 5.25 -17.89 -3.69
N LYS A 234 5.18 -16.66 -3.18
CA LYS A 234 4.40 -16.35 -1.97
C LYS A 234 3.64 -15.02 -2.13
N TRP A 235 2.41 -14.98 -1.62
CA TRP A 235 1.69 -13.73 -1.37
C TRP A 235 1.24 -13.66 0.09
N TYR A 236 1.85 -12.78 0.87
CA TYR A 236 1.44 -12.48 2.24
C TYR A 236 0.63 -11.20 2.32
N ASN A 237 -0.47 -11.23 3.07
CA ASN A 237 -1.23 -10.04 3.42
C ASN A 237 -1.18 -9.83 4.93
N PHE A 238 -0.54 -8.74 5.35
CA PHE A 238 -0.46 -8.34 6.76
C PHE A 238 -1.51 -7.28 7.07
N ALA A 239 -2.41 -7.60 7.99
CA ALA A 239 -3.48 -6.70 8.42
C ALA A 239 -3.39 -6.44 9.93
N ALA A 240 -3.21 -5.19 10.33
CA ALA A 240 -3.12 -4.88 11.76
C ALA A 240 -4.50 -4.96 12.44
N ILE A 241 -4.56 -5.61 13.60
CA ILE A 241 -5.83 -5.85 14.32
C ILE A 241 -6.53 -4.54 14.66
N LYS A 242 -5.77 -3.54 15.13
CA LYS A 242 -6.28 -2.22 15.51
C LYS A 242 -6.35 -1.23 14.35
N ASP A 243 -6.02 -1.65 13.14
CA ASP A 243 -6.18 -0.84 11.95
C ASP A 243 -7.63 -0.90 11.47
N ASN A 244 -8.36 0.16 11.78
CA ASN A 244 -9.76 0.35 11.42
C ASN A 244 -9.96 0.95 10.02
N ILE A 245 -8.88 1.29 9.31
CA ILE A 245 -8.93 1.75 7.91
C ILE A 245 -9.01 0.55 6.98
N THR A 246 -8.29 -0.52 7.31
CA THR A 246 -8.36 -1.80 6.61
C THR A 246 -9.73 -2.44 6.87
N LEU A 247 -10.65 -2.21 5.93
CA LEU A 247 -12.06 -2.63 6.00
C LEU A 247 -12.18 -4.15 5.89
N ASP A 248 -11.37 -4.73 5.02
CA ASP A 248 -11.23 -6.17 4.90
C ASP A 248 -9.81 -6.60 5.29
N LYS A 249 -9.73 -7.50 6.27
CA LYS A 249 -8.47 -8.03 6.80
C LYS A 249 -8.12 -9.39 6.21
N LYS A 250 -8.99 -9.96 5.38
CA LYS A 250 -8.85 -11.30 4.82
C LYS A 250 -9.01 -11.22 3.30
N LEU A 251 -7.90 -11.20 2.58
CA LEU A 251 -7.95 -11.18 1.11
C LEU A 251 -8.10 -12.60 0.53
N ALA A 252 -7.80 -13.65 1.29
CA ALA A 252 -7.80 -15.02 0.77
C ALA A 252 -9.18 -15.54 0.32
N ASP A 253 -10.29 -14.93 0.74
CA ASP A 253 -11.63 -15.28 0.24
C ASP A 253 -12.05 -14.49 -1.02
N ASP A 254 -11.42 -13.34 -1.27
CA ASP A 254 -11.60 -12.52 -2.48
C ASP A 254 -10.74 -12.98 -3.67
N PHE A 255 -9.56 -13.56 -3.42
CA PHE A 255 -8.58 -13.89 -4.46
C PHE A 255 -8.37 -15.41 -4.63
N LYS A 256 -8.51 -15.89 -5.88
CA LYS A 256 -8.26 -17.29 -6.27
C LYS A 256 -6.76 -17.56 -6.47
N PRO A 257 -6.27 -18.80 -6.22
CA PRO A 257 -4.87 -19.16 -6.47
C PRO A 257 -4.50 -19.11 -7.95
N ASN A 258 -3.33 -18.57 -8.30
CA ASN A 258 -2.83 -18.50 -9.68
C ASN A 258 -2.46 -19.88 -10.26
N SER A 259 -2.04 -19.94 -11.52
CA SER A 259 -1.71 -21.21 -12.21
C SER A 259 -0.61 -22.05 -11.52
N ARG A 260 0.20 -21.43 -10.64
CA ARG A 260 1.25 -22.08 -9.82
C ARG A 260 0.75 -22.48 -8.43
N GLY A 261 -0.54 -22.30 -8.15
CA GLY A 261 -1.14 -22.58 -6.85
C GLY A 261 -0.86 -21.52 -5.78
N VAL A 262 -0.24 -20.39 -6.12
CA VAL A 262 0.04 -19.31 -5.17
C VAL A 262 -1.28 -18.65 -4.76
N ARG A 263 -1.57 -18.67 -3.46
CA ARG A 263 -2.74 -18.07 -2.82
C ARG A 263 -2.31 -17.00 -1.83
N VAL A 264 -3.23 -16.09 -1.47
CA VAL A 264 -2.99 -15.14 -0.39
C VAL A 264 -2.92 -15.89 0.93
N VAL A 265 -1.92 -15.54 1.75
CA VAL A 265 -1.81 -15.95 3.14
C VAL A 265 -2.04 -14.71 4.01
N ASP A 266 -3.21 -14.64 4.63
CA ASP A 266 -3.57 -13.55 5.54
C ASP A 266 -2.99 -13.79 6.93
N THR A 267 -2.29 -12.78 7.44
CA THR A 267 -1.70 -12.78 8.77
C THR A 267 -2.10 -11.51 9.49
N LEU A 268 -2.76 -11.68 10.64
CA LEU A 268 -3.07 -10.56 11.53
C LEU A 268 -1.81 -10.16 12.30
N ILE A 269 -1.57 -8.85 12.42
CA ILE A 269 -0.41 -8.33 13.16
C ILE A 269 -0.81 -7.35 14.26
N HIS A 270 0.08 -7.17 15.22
CA HIS A 270 -0.01 -6.12 16.23
C HIS A 270 0.85 -4.92 15.86
N ASN A 271 0.31 -4.01 15.04
CA ASN A 271 0.99 -2.76 14.75
C ASN A 271 0.85 -1.79 15.94
N THR A 272 1.90 -1.70 16.76
CA THR A 272 2.01 -0.83 17.95
C THR A 272 2.52 0.58 17.62
N TYR A 273 2.64 0.94 16.34
CA TYR A 273 3.33 2.17 15.94
C TYR A 273 2.74 3.42 16.58
N GLN A 274 3.63 4.22 17.15
CA GLN A 274 3.32 5.50 17.77
C GLN A 274 4.29 6.55 17.26
N MET A 275 3.80 7.78 17.18
CA MET A 275 4.60 8.93 16.85
C MET A 275 4.22 10.04 17.81
N ASN A 276 5.21 10.56 18.57
CA ASN A 276 4.97 11.54 19.63
C ASN A 276 3.88 11.10 20.63
N GLY A 277 3.86 9.80 20.98
CA GLY A 277 2.85 9.20 21.86
C GLY A 277 1.47 8.98 21.22
N VAL A 278 1.28 9.39 19.96
CA VAL A 278 0.02 9.21 19.22
C VAL A 278 0.04 7.89 18.47
N PHE A 279 -0.92 7.01 18.79
CA PHE A 279 -1.07 5.70 18.18
C PHE A 279 -1.55 5.78 16.73
N ASN A 280 -0.86 5.07 15.82
CA ASN A 280 -1.19 5.00 14.39
C ASN A 280 -0.95 3.58 13.83
N PRO A 281 -1.90 2.65 14.02
CA PRO A 281 -1.77 1.25 13.60
C PRO A 281 -1.82 1.04 12.08
N HIS A 282 -2.15 2.07 11.29
CA HIS A 282 -2.11 2.00 9.83
C HIS A 282 -0.74 2.41 9.27
N LYS A 283 0.14 3.02 10.07
CA LYS A 283 1.42 3.52 9.57
C LYS A 283 2.32 2.37 9.12
N SER A 284 2.85 2.50 7.90
CA SER A 284 3.67 1.48 7.23
C SER A 284 4.86 1.02 8.06
N PHE A 285 5.54 1.91 8.77
CA PHE A 285 6.71 1.56 9.59
C PHE A 285 6.39 0.50 10.66
N GLY A 286 5.21 0.59 11.28
CA GLY A 286 4.78 -0.44 12.23
C GLY A 286 4.61 -1.82 11.61
N TYR A 287 4.16 -1.89 10.36
CA TYR A 287 4.12 -3.15 9.60
C TYR A 287 5.54 -3.61 9.24
N LEU A 288 6.39 -2.71 8.73
CA LEU A 288 7.75 -3.02 8.30
C LEU A 288 8.65 -3.55 9.43
N ARG A 289 8.36 -3.22 10.69
CA ARG A 289 9.09 -3.74 11.86
C ARG A 289 8.36 -4.88 12.59
N SER A 290 7.19 -5.31 12.10
CA SER A 290 6.41 -6.37 12.75
C SER A 290 7.13 -7.72 12.63
N PRO A 291 7.10 -8.56 13.68
CA PRO A 291 7.73 -9.88 13.64
C PRO A 291 7.32 -10.70 12.41
N GLU A 292 6.04 -10.66 12.03
CA GLU A 292 5.49 -11.47 10.95
C GLU A 292 6.03 -11.06 9.57
N LEU A 293 6.21 -9.75 9.33
CA LEU A 293 6.86 -9.28 8.11
C LEU A 293 8.35 -9.61 8.11
N ILE A 294 9.01 -9.48 9.27
CA ILE A 294 10.42 -9.77 9.41
C ILE A 294 10.70 -11.25 9.17
N ASP A 295 9.87 -12.16 9.70
CA ASP A 295 9.97 -13.59 9.44
C ASP A 295 9.80 -13.90 7.94
N ALA A 296 8.81 -13.31 7.28
CA ALA A 296 8.64 -13.47 5.83
C ALA A 296 9.84 -12.94 5.02
N LEU A 297 10.46 -11.84 5.48
CA LEU A 297 11.67 -11.29 4.86
C LEU A 297 12.87 -12.22 5.08
N ILE A 298 13.04 -12.76 6.28
CA ILE A 298 14.13 -13.69 6.61
C ILE A 298 14.01 -14.96 5.76
N ASP A 299 12.82 -15.56 5.70
CA ASP A 299 12.51 -16.69 4.84
C ASP A 299 12.94 -16.42 3.39
N PHE A 300 12.63 -15.22 2.88
CA PHE A 300 13.03 -14.82 1.54
C PHE A 300 14.55 -14.65 1.40
N ILE A 301 15.23 -14.09 2.40
CA ILE A 301 16.69 -13.89 2.40
C ILE A 301 17.44 -15.22 2.50
N GLU A 302 16.85 -16.25 3.10
CA GLU A 302 17.49 -17.56 3.29
C GLU A 302 17.11 -18.58 2.20
N SER A 303 16.05 -18.36 1.42
CA SER A 303 15.56 -19.29 0.37
C SER A 303 16.43 -19.44 -0.87
#